data_AF-A0A1Y6FST0-F1
#
_entry.id   AF-A0A1Y6FST0-F1
#
_cell.length_a   1.000
_cell.length_b   1.000
_cell.length_c   1.000
_cell.angle_alpha   90.00
_cell.angle_beta   90.00
_cell.angle_gamma   90.00
#
_symmetry.space_group_name_H-M   'P 1'
#
loop_
_entity.id
_entity.type
_entity.pdbx_description
1 polymer ?
#
loop_
_entity_poly.entity_id
_entity_poly.type
_entity_poly.pdbx_seq_one_letter_code
_entity_poly.pdbx_strand_id
1 'polypeptide(L)'
;MQVTVKAHFNKQTKDSKKELIQFYVKGEDEKKPEINQMTREVVELQIEGIEQKLTCEFSKTTKDSKKTALEFIVKGDTSADQSFNFYRKAGSDVTLHVAESQMSIEEFYDSEQFEDGPHEGVEYKINPDGTAEVKPDQLTLDDVKEEIEDDLDSDLLN
;
A
#
# COMPACT_ATOMS: atom_id res chain seq x y z
N MET A 1 -0.05 -11.21 4.20
CA MET A 1 0.14 -12.57 3.64
C MET A 1 1.43 -12.63 2.82
N GLN A 2 2.01 -13.81 2.52
CA GLN A 2 3.20 -13.89 1.63
C GLN A 2 3.22 -15.19 0.80
N VAL A 3 3.80 -15.12 -0.40
CA VAL A 3 4.04 -16.27 -1.28
C VAL A 3 5.41 -16.15 -1.95
N THR A 4 6.06 -17.30 -2.18
CA THR A 4 7.30 -17.38 -2.96
C THR A 4 7.04 -18.22 -4.20
N VAL A 5 7.41 -17.72 -5.38
CA VAL A 5 7.17 -18.39 -6.67
C VAL A 5 8.41 -18.33 -7.56
N LYS A 6 8.65 -19.39 -8.34
CA LYS A 6 9.61 -19.33 -9.44
C LYS A 6 8.94 -18.65 -10.62
N ALA A 7 9.49 -17.51 -11.03
CA ALA A 7 8.91 -16.66 -12.04
C ALA A 7 9.95 -16.24 -13.07
N HIS A 8 9.53 -16.19 -14.33
CA HIS A 8 10.33 -15.57 -15.38
C HIS A 8 9.98 -14.09 -15.44
N PHE A 9 10.95 -13.20 -15.21
CA PHE A 9 10.75 -11.77 -15.38
C PHE A 9 10.65 -11.47 -16.87
N ASN A 10 9.43 -11.34 -17.40
CA ASN A 10 9.20 -11.21 -18.83
C ASN A 10 9.59 -9.84 -19.37
N LYS A 11 8.95 -8.78 -18.85
CA LYS A 11 9.17 -7.42 -19.33
C LYS A 11 8.77 -6.39 -18.28
N GLN A 12 9.30 -5.20 -18.48
CA GLN A 12 8.85 -3.98 -17.83
C GLN A 12 8.50 -2.96 -18.90
N THR A 13 7.42 -2.21 -18.71
CA THR A 13 7.02 -1.10 -19.58
C THR A 13 6.87 0.15 -18.73
N LYS A 14 7.69 1.17 -19.00
CA LYS A 14 7.60 2.47 -18.33
C LYS A 14 6.73 3.43 -19.15
N ASP A 15 5.71 3.99 -18.51
CA ASP A 15 4.93 5.14 -18.97
C ASP A 15 5.36 6.39 -18.20
N SER A 16 4.91 7.56 -18.65
CA SER A 16 5.02 8.83 -17.93
C SER A 16 4.45 8.84 -16.51
N LYS A 17 3.46 7.97 -16.22
CA LYS A 17 2.78 7.94 -14.89
C LYS A 17 3.06 6.70 -14.07
N LYS A 18 3.31 5.56 -14.71
CA LYS A 18 3.39 4.26 -14.04
C LYS A 18 4.30 3.30 -14.79
N GLU A 19 4.79 2.30 -14.09
CA GLU A 19 5.61 1.22 -14.64
C GLU A 19 4.88 -0.11 -14.47
N LEU A 20 4.67 -0.83 -15.58
CA LEU A 20 4.06 -2.15 -15.59
C LEU A 20 5.16 -3.21 -15.59
N ILE A 21 5.18 -4.07 -14.57
CA ILE A 21 6.08 -5.22 -14.48
C ILE A 21 5.28 -6.50 -14.74
N GLN A 22 5.82 -7.38 -15.58
CA GLN A 22 5.18 -8.65 -15.88
C GLN A 22 6.10 -9.84 -15.58
N PHE A 23 5.58 -10.77 -14.79
CA PHE A 23 6.21 -12.06 -14.51
C PHE A 23 5.40 -13.21 -15.10
N TYR A 24 6.07 -14.26 -15.55
CA TYR A 24 5.43 -15.52 -15.94
C TYR A 24 5.74 -16.61 -14.94
N VAL A 25 4.69 -17.17 -14.35
CA VAL A 25 4.75 -18.31 -13.43
C VAL A 25 4.20 -19.53 -14.15
N LYS A 26 4.76 -20.71 -13.84
CA LYS A 26 4.36 -22.00 -14.44
C LYS A 26 4.36 -23.11 -13.40
N GLY A 27 3.69 -24.22 -13.71
CA GLY A 27 3.83 -25.46 -12.95
C GLY A 27 3.00 -25.48 -11.67
N GLU A 28 3.63 -25.76 -10.53
CA GLU A 28 2.93 -25.79 -9.24
C GLU A 28 2.74 -24.39 -8.66
N ASP A 29 3.68 -23.48 -8.95
CA ASP A 29 3.64 -22.11 -8.41
C ASP A 29 2.42 -21.32 -8.89
N GLU A 30 1.93 -21.56 -10.12
CA GLU A 30 0.74 -20.86 -10.63
C GLU A 30 -0.58 -21.32 -9.99
N LYS A 31 -0.56 -22.42 -9.22
CA LYS A 31 -1.74 -22.97 -8.55
C LYS A 31 -1.88 -22.48 -7.11
N LYS A 32 -0.90 -21.70 -6.62
CA LYS A 32 -0.87 -21.18 -5.26
C LYS A 32 -2.05 -20.23 -5.04
N PRO A 33 -2.98 -20.53 -4.10
CA PRO A 33 -4.17 -19.72 -3.88
C PRO A 33 -3.86 -18.29 -3.43
N GLU A 34 -2.70 -18.08 -2.79
CA GLU A 34 -2.22 -16.79 -2.31
C GLU A 34 -2.08 -15.78 -3.45
N ILE A 35 -1.73 -16.24 -4.67
CA ILE A 35 -1.63 -15.38 -5.87
C ILE A 35 -2.99 -14.73 -6.17
N ASN A 36 -4.07 -15.50 -6.10
CA ASN A 36 -5.40 -14.99 -6.38
C ASN A 36 -5.90 -14.08 -5.26
N GLN A 37 -5.51 -14.36 -4.01
CA GLN A 37 -5.91 -13.57 -2.84
C GLN A 37 -5.26 -12.19 -2.83
N MET A 38 -4.00 -12.08 -3.25
CA MET A 38 -3.30 -10.79 -3.31
C MET A 38 -3.55 -10.05 -4.64
N THR A 39 -4.32 -10.61 -5.58
CA THR A 39 -4.64 -9.92 -6.83
C THR A 39 -5.57 -8.75 -6.53
N ARG A 40 -5.21 -7.55 -7.03
CA ARG A 40 -5.78 -6.21 -6.76
C ARG A 40 -5.40 -5.59 -5.42
N GLU A 41 -4.50 -6.21 -4.67
CA GLU A 41 -3.96 -5.65 -3.44
C GLU A 41 -2.59 -5.00 -3.67
N VAL A 42 -2.15 -4.20 -2.71
CA VAL A 42 -0.79 -3.64 -2.68
C VAL A 42 0.16 -4.69 -2.11
N VAL A 43 1.28 -4.89 -2.79
CA VAL A 43 2.27 -5.91 -2.44
C VAL A 43 3.69 -5.34 -2.48
N GLU A 44 4.55 -5.88 -1.62
CA GLU A 44 5.99 -5.75 -1.71
C GLU A 44 6.56 -6.93 -2.52
N LEU A 45 7.26 -6.63 -3.60
CA LEU A 45 8.02 -7.58 -4.37
C LEU A 45 9.46 -7.61 -3.90
N GLN A 46 10.01 -8.81 -3.76
CA GLN A 46 11.43 -9.03 -3.49
C GLN A 46 11.94 -10.16 -4.39
N ILE A 47 13.04 -9.92 -5.08
CA ILE A 47 13.73 -10.96 -5.86
C ILE A 47 14.88 -11.51 -5.02
N GLU A 48 15.00 -12.84 -4.95
CA GLU A 48 16.12 -13.48 -4.26
C GLU A 48 17.48 -12.98 -4.81
N GLY A 49 18.36 -12.54 -3.92
CA GLY A 49 19.65 -11.95 -4.27
C GLY A 49 19.61 -10.45 -4.56
N ILE A 50 18.47 -9.79 -4.35
CA ILE A 50 18.33 -8.33 -4.37
C ILE A 50 17.81 -7.88 -3.00
N GLU A 51 18.52 -6.95 -2.36
CA GLU A 51 18.13 -6.42 -1.04
C GLU A 51 16.95 -5.45 -1.12
N GLN A 52 16.83 -4.73 -2.25
CA GLN A 52 15.77 -3.77 -2.47
C GLN A 52 14.42 -4.46 -2.69
N LYS A 53 13.40 -3.96 -1.99
CA LYS A 53 12.00 -4.34 -2.18
C LYS A 53 11.29 -3.30 -3.01
N LEU A 54 10.26 -3.72 -3.74
CA LEU A 54 9.48 -2.86 -4.60
C LEU A 54 7.99 -2.92 -4.24
N THR A 55 7.46 -1.81 -3.73
CA THR A 55 6.03 -1.68 -3.44
C THR A 55 5.25 -1.39 -4.71
N CYS A 56 4.19 -2.15 -4.98
CA CYS A 56 3.40 -2.04 -6.20
C CYS A 56 1.98 -2.59 -6.00
N GLU A 57 1.06 -2.23 -6.89
CA GLU A 57 -0.24 -2.92 -6.99
C GLU A 57 -0.06 -4.23 -7.76
N PHE A 58 -0.59 -5.33 -7.23
CA PHE A 58 -0.74 -6.57 -7.98
C PHE A 58 -2.00 -6.52 -8.85
N SER A 59 -1.92 -5.85 -10.00
CA SER A 59 -3.10 -5.45 -10.77
C SER A 59 -3.96 -6.59 -11.32
N LYS A 60 -3.34 -7.61 -11.93
CA LYS A 60 -4.10 -8.76 -12.44
C LYS A 60 -3.25 -10.00 -12.64
N THR A 61 -3.97 -11.12 -12.71
CA THR A 61 -3.45 -12.44 -13.06
C THR A 61 -4.12 -12.90 -14.36
N THR A 62 -3.34 -13.22 -15.39
CA THR A 62 -3.84 -13.72 -16.68
C THR A 62 -3.35 -15.14 -16.93
N LYS A 63 -4.26 -16.11 -16.89
CA LYS A 63 -3.93 -17.51 -17.16
C LYS A 63 -4.02 -17.81 -18.65
N ASP A 64 -2.92 -18.31 -19.21
CA ASP A 64 -2.84 -18.92 -20.53
C ASP A 64 -2.63 -20.43 -20.37
N SER A 65 -2.85 -21.18 -21.46
CA SER A 65 -2.63 -22.62 -21.60
C SER A 65 -1.24 -23.12 -21.18
N LYS A 66 -0.22 -22.25 -21.09
CA LYS A 66 1.18 -22.62 -20.80
C LYS A 66 1.78 -21.94 -19.58
N LYS A 67 1.15 -20.88 -19.08
CA LYS A 67 1.72 -19.98 -18.08
C LYS A 67 0.65 -19.08 -17.50
N THR A 68 0.93 -18.59 -16.31
CA THR A 68 0.17 -17.54 -15.67
C THR A 68 1.00 -16.26 -15.64
N ALA A 69 0.47 -15.19 -16.23
CA ALA A 69 1.09 -13.88 -16.21
C ALA A 69 0.62 -13.08 -14.99
N LEU A 70 1.55 -12.66 -14.16
CA LEU A 70 1.32 -11.76 -13.04
C LEU A 70 1.74 -10.36 -13.46
N GLU A 71 0.81 -9.40 -13.36
CA GLU A 71 1.04 -8.01 -13.76
C GLU A 71 0.97 -7.09 -12.55
N PHE A 72 2.04 -6.31 -12.35
CA PHE A 72 2.21 -5.40 -11.23
C PHE A 72 2.39 -3.98 -11.73
N ILE A 73 1.78 -3.01 -11.04
CA ILE A 73 1.86 -1.59 -11.35
C ILE A 73 2.67 -0.90 -10.26
N VAL A 74 3.82 -0.35 -10.66
CA VAL A 74 4.68 0.49 -9.83
C VAL A 74 4.41 1.94 -10.19
N LYS A 75 4.55 2.84 -9.21
CA LYS A 75 4.47 4.28 -9.48
C LYS A 75 5.67 4.76 -10.29
N GLY A 76 5.43 5.71 -11.20
CA GLY A 76 6.44 6.22 -12.13
C GLY A 76 7.61 6.96 -11.47
N ASP A 77 7.45 7.36 -10.20
CA ASP A 77 8.42 8.16 -9.43
C ASP A 77 9.07 7.41 -8.26
N THR A 78 8.88 6.09 -8.16
CA THR A 78 9.60 5.28 -7.17
C THR A 78 11.10 5.36 -7.50
N SER A 79 11.88 5.98 -6.59
CA SER A 79 13.27 6.38 -6.79
C SER A 79 14.08 5.36 -7.60
N ALA A 80 14.73 5.83 -8.67
CA ALA A 80 15.49 5.00 -9.61
C ALA A 80 16.48 4.02 -8.94
N ASP A 81 16.97 4.35 -7.74
CA ASP A 81 17.91 3.53 -6.97
C ASP A 81 17.29 2.23 -6.43
N GLN A 82 16.02 2.26 -5.99
CA GLN A 82 15.30 1.06 -5.52
C GLN A 82 15.03 0.08 -6.67
N SER A 83 14.77 0.62 -7.86
CA SER A 83 14.25 -0.14 -8.99
C SER A 83 15.34 -0.62 -9.95
N PHE A 84 16.53 0.00 -9.97
CA PHE A 84 17.60 -0.30 -10.94
C PHE A 84 18.10 -1.75 -10.87
N ASN A 85 18.41 -2.26 -9.68
CA ASN A 85 18.88 -3.63 -9.51
C ASN A 85 17.78 -4.64 -9.80
N PHE A 86 16.54 -4.31 -9.43
CA PHE A 86 15.36 -5.12 -9.70
C PHE A 86 15.18 -5.33 -11.21
N TYR A 87 15.25 -4.25 -11.98
CA TYR A 87 15.08 -4.25 -13.43
C TYR A 87 16.21 -4.90 -14.22
N ARG A 88 17.42 -4.97 -13.67
CA ARG A 88 18.51 -5.75 -14.28
C ARG A 88 18.19 -7.24 -14.41
N LYS A 89 17.20 -7.75 -13.67
CA LYS A 89 16.76 -9.15 -13.76
C LYS A 89 15.70 -9.38 -14.84
N ALA A 90 15.24 -8.34 -15.54
CA ALA A 90 14.33 -8.52 -16.67
C ALA A 90 14.95 -9.45 -17.74
N GLY A 91 14.14 -10.39 -18.24
CA GLY A 91 14.53 -11.44 -19.16
C GLY A 91 15.15 -12.68 -18.52
N SER A 92 15.21 -12.77 -17.19
CA SER A 92 15.77 -13.92 -16.47
C SER A 92 14.77 -14.61 -15.55
N ASP A 93 15.03 -15.89 -15.25
CA ASP A 93 14.28 -16.63 -14.24
C ASP A 93 14.74 -16.22 -12.85
N VAL A 94 13.77 -15.92 -11.98
CA VAL A 94 13.99 -15.42 -10.62
C VAL A 94 13.12 -16.18 -9.62
N THR A 95 13.59 -16.25 -8.37
CA THR A 95 12.73 -16.56 -7.24
C THR A 95 12.11 -15.23 -6.77
N LEU A 96 10.79 -15.11 -6.95
CA LEU A 96 10.03 -13.92 -6.58
C LEU A 96 9.28 -14.17 -5.27
N HIS A 97 9.54 -13.34 -4.27
CA HIS A 97 8.75 -13.25 -3.06
C HIS A 97 7.75 -12.10 -3.22
N VAL A 98 6.48 -12.40 -3.00
CA VAL A 98 5.38 -11.43 -3.03
C VAL A 98 4.75 -11.43 -1.66
N ALA A 99 4.82 -10.30 -0.97
CA ALA A 99 4.20 -10.12 0.34
C ALA A 99 3.16 -9.02 0.25
N GLU A 100 2.01 -9.23 0.88
CA GLU A 100 0.98 -8.20 1.01
C GLU A 100 1.50 -7.03 1.85
N SER A 101 1.29 -5.82 1.35
CA SER A 101 1.62 -4.59 2.08
C SER A 101 0.57 -4.33 3.16
N GLN A 102 0.94 -3.59 4.21
CA GLN A 102 -0.03 -3.05 5.16
C GLN A 102 -0.76 -1.81 4.62
N MET A 103 -0.28 -1.26 3.50
CA MET A 103 -0.87 -0.13 2.79
C MET A 103 -2.10 -0.58 1.98
N SER A 104 -3.17 0.20 2.04
CA SER A 104 -4.36 -0.05 1.20
C SER A 104 -4.12 0.40 -0.24
N ILE A 105 -4.93 -0.09 -1.18
CA ILE A 105 -4.83 0.35 -2.59
C ILE A 105 -5.14 1.84 -2.76
N GLU A 106 -6.07 2.37 -1.96
CA GLU A 106 -6.43 3.79 -1.93
C GLU A 106 -5.24 4.62 -1.44
N GLU A 107 -4.66 4.25 -0.31
CA GLU A 107 -3.44 4.89 0.22
C GLU A 107 -2.28 4.76 -0.76
N PHE A 108 -2.14 3.61 -1.43
CA PHE A 108 -1.15 3.43 -2.47
C PHE A 108 -1.36 4.40 -3.62
N TYR A 109 -2.57 4.74 -4.06
CA TYR A 109 -2.74 5.76 -5.11
C TYR A 109 -2.66 7.19 -4.57
N ASP A 110 -3.20 7.44 -3.38
CA ASP A 110 -3.21 8.74 -2.72
C ASP A 110 -1.85 9.16 -2.18
N SER A 111 -0.88 8.25 -2.05
CA SER A 111 0.50 8.60 -1.66
C SER A 111 1.21 9.53 -2.67
N GLU A 112 0.63 9.82 -3.85
CA GLU A 112 1.08 10.90 -4.75
C GLU A 112 0.61 12.30 -4.30
N GLN A 113 -0.29 12.38 -3.32
CA GLN A 113 -0.69 13.63 -2.66
C GLN A 113 0.11 13.91 -1.38
N PHE A 114 1.21 13.18 -1.12
CA PHE A 114 2.03 13.34 0.07
C PHE A 114 3.43 13.94 -0.22
N GLU A 115 3.48 14.91 -1.14
CA GLU A 115 4.16 16.17 -0.82
C GLU A 115 3.05 17.17 -0.42
N ASP A 116 2.84 17.38 0.88
CA ASP A 116 1.87 18.34 1.49
C ASP A 116 0.34 18.05 1.39
N GLY A 117 -0.10 16.81 1.63
CA GLY A 117 -1.51 16.50 1.91
C GLY A 117 -1.82 16.49 3.42
N PRO A 118 -2.91 17.11 3.91
CA PRO A 118 -3.28 17.06 5.32
C PRO A 118 -3.58 15.61 5.71
N HIS A 119 -2.84 15.12 6.68
CA HIS A 119 -3.14 13.89 7.40
C HIS A 119 -4.58 13.97 7.91
N GLU A 120 -5.37 12.92 7.71
CA GLU A 120 -6.71 12.85 8.27
C GLU A 120 -6.59 12.80 9.80
N GLY A 121 -6.88 13.93 10.46
CA GLY A 121 -6.71 14.09 11.90
C GLY A 121 -6.62 15.55 12.33
N VAL A 122 -6.65 15.76 13.64
CA VAL A 122 -6.46 17.09 14.24
C VAL A 122 -4.97 17.36 14.35
N GLU A 123 -4.49 18.42 13.69
CA GLU A 123 -3.13 18.91 13.90
C GLU A 123 -2.92 19.27 15.38
N TYR A 124 -1.87 18.70 15.98
CA TYR A 124 -1.45 19.00 17.34
C TYR A 124 0.05 19.27 17.41
N LYS A 125 0.45 20.11 18.36
CA LYS A 125 1.85 20.44 18.64
C LYS A 125 2.27 19.81 19.96
N ILE A 126 3.42 19.14 19.98
CA ILE A 126 4.01 18.65 21.23
C ILE A 126 4.96 19.72 21.79
N ASN A 127 4.74 20.09 23.04
CA ASN A 127 5.58 21.01 23.77
C ASN A 127 6.76 20.27 24.44
N PRO A 128 7.87 20.96 24.77
CA PRO A 128 9.04 20.35 25.42
C PRO A 128 8.76 19.74 26.81
N ASP A 129 7.63 20.07 27.42
CA ASP A 129 7.14 19.52 28.69
C ASP A 129 6.32 18.23 28.50
N GLY A 130 6.14 17.77 27.26
CA GLY A 130 5.37 16.58 26.91
C GLY A 130 3.87 16.82 26.79
N THR A 131 3.40 18.07 26.87
CA THR A 131 1.99 18.41 26.64
C THR A 131 1.67 18.51 25.14
N ALA A 132 0.42 18.22 24.77
CA ALA A 132 -0.09 18.34 23.40
C ALA A 132 -1.07 19.51 23.29
N GLU A 133 -0.88 20.37 22.29
CA GLU A 133 -1.70 21.55 22.03
C GLU A 133 -2.41 21.39 20.69
N VAL A 134 -3.76 21.43 20.70
CA VAL A 134 -4.62 21.37 19.51
C VAL A 134 -5.19 22.76 19.18
N LYS A 135 -5.66 22.98 17.95
CA LYS A 135 -6.31 24.25 17.58
C LYS A 135 -7.53 24.53 18.48
N PRO A 136 -7.79 25.80 18.86
CA PRO A 136 -8.86 26.18 19.78
C PRO A 136 -10.28 26.02 19.20
N ASP A 137 -10.41 25.62 17.94
CA ASP A 137 -11.69 25.32 17.27
C ASP A 137 -12.19 23.89 17.58
N GLN A 138 -11.62 23.26 18.61
CA GLN A 138 -11.98 21.93 19.13
C GLN A 138 -12.88 22.09 20.35
N LEU A 139 -13.90 21.22 20.46
CA LEU A 139 -14.72 21.13 21.67
C LEU A 139 -13.85 20.87 22.90
N THR A 140 -14.03 21.69 23.91
CA THR A 140 -13.43 21.49 25.23
C THR A 140 -14.32 20.61 26.09
N LEU A 141 -13.75 20.04 27.15
CA LEU A 141 -14.53 19.29 28.14
C LEU A 141 -15.58 20.15 28.85
N ASP A 142 -15.39 21.46 28.88
CA ASP A 142 -16.33 22.40 29.48
C ASP A 142 -17.55 22.63 28.56
N ASP A 143 -17.35 22.65 27.23
CA ASP A 143 -18.44 22.78 26.24
C ASP A 143 -19.40 21.57 26.28
N VAL A 144 -18.88 20.37 26.58
CA VAL A 144 -19.68 19.14 26.71
C VAL A 144 -20.50 19.14 28.01
N LYS A 145 -20.06 19.87 29.03
CA LYS A 145 -20.68 19.86 30.35
C LYS A 145 -21.96 20.70 30.40
N GLU A 146 -22.04 21.76 29.61
CA GLU A 146 -23.25 22.60 29.48
C GLU A 146 -24.39 21.84 28.77
N GLU A 147 -24.12 20.97 27.79
CA GLU A 147 -25.17 20.18 27.13
C GLU A 147 -25.82 19.11 28.03
N ILE A 148 -25.11 18.61 29.05
CA ILE A 148 -25.65 17.56 29.95
C ILE A 148 -26.55 18.15 31.05
N GLU A 149 -26.32 19.39 31.46
CA GLU A 149 -27.14 20.03 32.50
C GLU A 149 -28.51 20.49 31.97
N ASP A 150 -28.62 20.87 30.68
CA ASP A 150 -29.91 21.29 30.08
C ASP A 150 -30.89 20.12 29.83
N ASP A 151 -30.40 18.88 29.68
CA ASP A 151 -31.26 17.71 29.45
C ASP A 151 -31.77 17.04 30.75
N LEU A 152 -31.12 17.27 31.90
CA LEU A 152 -31.45 16.62 33.18
C LEU A 152 -32.55 17.31 34.00
N ASP A 153 -32.92 18.55 33.66
CA ASP A 153 -33.97 19.29 34.38
C ASP A 153 -35.38 19.11 33.79
N SER A 154 -35.52 18.44 32.63
CA SER A 154 -36.82 18.29 31.96
C SER A 154 -37.64 17.05 32.36
N ASP A 155 -37.05 16.09 33.07
CA ASP A 155 -37.68 14.77 33.37
C ASP A 155 -38.17 14.59 34.82
N LEU A 156 -38.19 15.66 35.63
CA LEU A 156 -38.67 15.62 37.04
C LEU A 156 -39.99 16.36 37.31
N LEU A 157 -40.73 16.75 36.27
CA LEU A 157 -42.06 17.36 36.40
C LEU A 157 -43.12 16.59 35.59
N ASN A 158 -43.56 15.45 36.13
CA ASN A 158 -44.90 14.90 35.90
C ASN A 158 -45.37 14.08 37.11
#